data_AF-A0A1A9WAQ0-F1
#
_entry.id   AF-A0A1A9WAQ0-F1
#
_cell.length_a   1.000
_cell.length_b   1.000
_cell.length_c   1.000
_cell.angle_alpha   90.00
_cell.angle_beta   90.00
_cell.angle_gamma   90.00
#
_symmetry.space_group_name_H-M   'P 1'
#
loop_
_entity.id
_entity.type
_entity.pdbx_description
1 polymer ?
#
loop_
_entity_poly.entity_id
_entity_poly.type
_entity_poly.pdbx_seq_one_letter_code
_entity_poly.pdbx_strand_id
1 'polypeptide(L)'
;MFYYRLIFIWLSLLYLTVLTKSRNISENIKAQNVLIVEDIENFLITHPSLRINSLQKQITTRYVLGVKGEDDHLLAQFADTLEYPAKKDVSVDLRYPEKDGITGDILTYIEIETLQDNEDGNAYVVSGGIGQRSIFIILEAKQTEHFSYNAHFYGVKKN
;
A
#
# COMPACT_ATOMS: atom_id res chain seq x y z
N MET A 1 -41.23 -39.47 7.61
CA MET A 1 -40.59 -38.45 6.74
C MET A 1 -40.95 -37.03 7.21
N PHE A 2 -40.69 -36.68 8.48
CA PHE A 2 -40.97 -35.34 9.03
C PHE A 2 -39.88 -34.83 10.00
N TYR A 3 -38.90 -35.66 10.38
CA TYR A 3 -37.88 -35.30 11.37
C TYR A 3 -36.66 -34.57 10.81
N TYR A 4 -36.37 -34.68 9.49
CA TYR A 4 -35.21 -34.00 8.88
C TYR A 4 -35.43 -32.50 8.62
N ARG A 5 -36.68 -32.02 8.63
CA ARG A 5 -36.99 -30.58 8.42
C ARG A 5 -36.75 -29.72 9.66
N LEU A 6 -36.85 -30.28 10.87
CA LEU A 6 -36.62 -29.55 12.11
C LEU A 6 -35.13 -29.36 12.44
N ILE A 7 -34.27 -30.31 12.05
CA ILE A 7 -32.81 -30.24 12.26
C ILE A 7 -32.16 -29.18 11.36
N PHE A 8 -32.62 -29.02 10.11
CA PHE A 8 -32.10 -27.99 9.20
C PHE A 8 -32.44 -26.55 9.65
N ILE A 9 -33.59 -26.35 10.29
CA ILE A 9 -33.99 -25.04 10.84
C ILE A 9 -33.16 -24.70 12.09
N TRP A 10 -32.78 -25.70 12.89
CA TRP A 10 -31.88 -25.50 14.03
C TRP A 10 -30.43 -25.26 13.63
N LEU A 11 -29.93 -25.92 12.57
CA LEU A 11 -28.58 -25.64 12.06
C LEU A 11 -28.47 -24.27 11.38
N SER A 12 -29.53 -23.78 10.72
CA SER A 12 -29.51 -22.43 10.14
C SER A 12 -29.57 -21.34 11.20
N LEU A 13 -30.32 -21.54 12.30
CA LEU A 13 -30.29 -20.61 13.43
C LEU A 13 -28.94 -20.58 14.16
N LEU A 14 -28.24 -21.72 14.24
CA LEU A 14 -26.89 -21.78 14.81
C LEU A 14 -25.82 -21.15 13.88
N TYR A 15 -26.03 -21.18 12.55
CA TYR A 15 -25.15 -20.49 11.61
C TYR A 15 -25.39 -18.96 11.59
N LEU A 16 -26.62 -18.52 11.86
CA LEU A 16 -26.97 -17.10 11.89
C LEU A 16 -26.43 -16.37 13.13
N THR A 17 -26.24 -17.06 14.26
CA THR A 17 -25.64 -16.47 15.47
C THR A 17 -24.12 -16.32 15.38
N VAL A 18 -23.45 -17.08 14.51
CA VAL A 18 -21.99 -16.99 14.29
C VAL A 18 -21.61 -15.82 13.37
N LEU A 19 -22.53 -15.28 12.57
CA LEU A 19 -22.26 -14.20 11.60
C LEU A 19 -22.58 -12.78 12.08
N THR A 20 -22.94 -12.57 13.34
CA THR A 20 -23.22 -11.22 13.87
C THR A 20 -22.51 -10.93 15.19
N LYS A 21 -21.27 -11.38 15.35
CA LYS A 21 -20.35 -10.72 16.30
C LYS A 21 -19.72 -9.51 15.61
N SER A 22 -20.55 -8.52 15.31
CA SER A 22 -20.09 -7.17 15.02
C SER A 22 -19.26 -6.71 16.22
N ARG A 23 -17.95 -6.51 16.03
CA ARG A 23 -17.17 -5.72 16.97
C ARG A 23 -17.79 -4.33 16.92
N ASN A 24 -18.56 -3.97 17.95
CA ASN A 24 -18.85 -2.58 18.26
C ASN A 24 -17.51 -1.87 18.45
N ILE A 25 -16.97 -1.30 17.37
CA ILE A 25 -15.94 -0.29 17.45
C ILE A 25 -16.69 0.90 18.04
N SER A 26 -16.42 1.18 19.31
CA SER A 26 -16.91 2.35 20.01
C SER A 26 -16.61 3.58 19.14
N GLU A 27 -17.65 4.12 18.51
CA GLU A 27 -17.58 5.46 17.94
C GLU A 27 -17.21 6.44 19.07
N ASN A 28 -16.41 7.44 18.71
CA ASN A 28 -15.95 8.54 19.55
C ASN A 28 -14.66 8.30 20.36
N ILE A 29 -13.56 8.01 19.66
CA ILE A 29 -12.26 8.56 20.09
C ILE A 29 -12.25 10.02 19.65
N LYS A 30 -12.93 10.89 20.42
CA LYS A 30 -12.59 12.32 20.39
C LYS A 30 -11.12 12.39 20.78
N ALA A 31 -10.25 12.88 19.91
CA ALA A 31 -8.89 13.21 20.29
C ALA A 31 -8.98 14.17 21.50
N GLN A 32 -8.80 13.64 22.70
CA GLN A 32 -8.90 14.43 23.92
C GLN A 32 -7.66 15.31 23.98
N ASN A 33 -7.88 16.61 24.10
CA ASN A 33 -6.88 17.65 24.38
C ASN A 33 -5.64 17.57 23.47
N VAL A 34 -5.72 18.25 22.32
CA VAL A 34 -4.51 18.59 21.54
C VAL A 34 -3.68 19.56 22.38
N LEU A 35 -2.80 19.02 23.21
CA LEU A 35 -1.74 19.77 23.85
C LEU A 35 -0.62 19.91 22.83
N ILE A 36 -0.24 21.14 22.51
CA ILE A 36 0.97 21.40 21.74
C ILE A 36 2.14 21.04 22.66
N VAL A 37 2.63 19.83 22.53
CA VAL A 37 3.83 19.38 23.22
C VAL A 37 5.00 19.69 22.28
N GLU A 38 5.61 20.85 22.46
CA GLU A 38 6.79 21.26 21.68
C GLU A 38 7.98 20.33 21.92
N ASP A 39 8.05 19.73 23.11
CA ASP A 39 9.07 18.77 23.52
C ASP A 39 8.46 17.70 24.43
N ILE A 40 8.59 16.43 24.01
CA ILE A 40 8.08 15.28 24.76
C ILE A 40 8.78 15.11 26.11
N GLU A 41 10.01 15.61 26.26
CA GLU A 41 10.75 15.56 27.53
C GLU A 41 10.07 16.43 28.60
N ASN A 42 9.59 17.62 28.23
CA ASN A 42 8.85 18.50 29.14
C ASN A 42 7.52 17.87 29.61
N PHE A 43 6.90 17.06 28.75
CA PHE A 43 5.69 16.31 29.12
C PHE A 43 5.99 15.22 30.16
N LEU A 44 7.14 14.55 30.07
CA LEU A 44 7.54 13.54 31.06
C LEU A 44 7.89 14.12 32.43
N ILE A 45 8.48 15.33 32.49
CA ILE A 45 8.75 16.02 33.76
C ILE A 45 7.46 16.23 34.55
N THR A 46 6.36 16.53 33.85
CA THR A 46 5.05 16.74 34.47
C THR A 46 4.26 15.45 34.71
N HIS A 47 4.71 14.32 34.15
CA HIS A 47 4.06 13.01 34.26
C HIS A 47 5.08 11.88 34.50
N PRO A 48 5.78 11.87 35.65
CA PRO A 48 6.95 11.00 35.89
C PRO A 48 6.63 9.50 35.99
N SER A 49 5.35 9.11 36.08
CA SER A 49 4.91 7.71 36.06
C SER A 49 4.76 7.14 34.65
N LEU A 50 4.81 7.99 33.61
CA LEU A 50 4.64 7.56 32.22
C LEU A 50 5.97 7.10 31.63
N ARG A 51 5.89 6.20 30.64
CA ARG A 51 7.03 5.72 29.85
C ARG A 51 6.75 5.98 28.38
N ILE A 52 7.75 6.49 27.65
CA ILE A 52 7.67 6.65 26.20
C ILE A 52 7.98 5.31 25.55
N ASN A 53 7.10 4.90 24.64
CA ASN A 53 7.38 3.85 23.67
C ASN A 53 7.21 4.47 22.28
N SER A 54 8.32 4.75 21.60
CA SER A 54 8.29 5.33 20.27
C SER A 54 7.70 4.35 19.27
N LEU A 55 6.80 4.83 18.42
CA LEU A 55 6.31 4.09 17.27
C LEU A 55 7.29 4.25 16.11
N GLN A 56 7.34 3.25 15.22
CA GLN A 56 8.06 3.36 13.97
C GLN A 56 7.27 4.25 13.00
N LYS A 57 7.95 5.22 12.40
CA LYS A 57 7.39 6.06 11.33
C LYS A 57 7.42 5.26 10.03
N GLN A 58 6.33 5.30 9.28
CA GLN A 58 6.29 4.85 7.89
C GLN A 58 5.82 6.01 7.01
N ILE A 59 6.42 6.10 5.84
CA ILE A 59 6.21 7.14 4.85
C ILE A 59 5.62 6.51 3.61
N THR A 60 4.48 7.03 3.19
CA THR A 60 3.88 6.70 1.90
C THR A 60 4.19 7.78 0.89
N THR A 61 4.78 7.42 -0.24
CA THR A 61 5.05 8.33 -1.35
C THR A 61 4.36 7.83 -2.61
N ARG A 62 3.72 8.74 -3.34
CA ARG A 62 3.06 8.43 -4.60
C ARG A 62 3.80 9.09 -5.76
N TYR A 63 4.19 8.28 -6.73
CA TYR A 63 4.76 8.70 -7.99
C TYR A 63 3.73 8.50 -9.10
N VAL A 64 3.62 9.47 -10.00
CA VAL A 64 2.71 9.42 -11.13
C VAL A 64 3.43 9.86 -12.40
N LEU A 65 3.08 9.24 -13.53
CA LEU A 65 3.57 9.61 -14.84
C LEU A 65 2.42 9.55 -15.86
N GLY A 66 2.23 10.63 -16.62
CA GLY A 66 1.15 10.73 -17.61
C GLY A 66 -0.19 11.16 -17.03
N VAL A 67 -1.26 10.93 -17.79
CA VAL A 67 -2.63 11.32 -17.43
C VAL A 67 -3.56 10.16 -17.77
N LYS A 68 -4.36 9.73 -16.81
CA LYS A 68 -5.30 8.63 -16.99
C LYS A 68 -6.47 9.06 -17.90
N GLY A 69 -6.57 8.42 -19.06
CA GLY A 69 -7.69 8.57 -20.00
C GLY A 69 -8.91 7.74 -19.59
N GLU A 70 -10.07 8.05 -20.17
CA GLU A 70 -11.31 7.30 -19.92
C GLU A 70 -11.26 5.86 -20.48
N ASP A 71 -10.55 5.65 -21.60
CA ASP A 71 -10.39 4.35 -22.26
C ASP A 71 -9.22 3.51 -21.71
N ASP A 72 -8.51 4.04 -20.70
CA ASP A 72 -7.37 3.36 -20.10
C ASP A 72 -7.80 2.15 -19.29
N HIS A 73 -7.13 1.03 -19.53
CA HIS A 73 -7.26 -0.18 -18.71
C HIS A 73 -5.92 -0.55 -18.10
N LEU A 74 -5.99 -1.35 -17.03
CA LEU A 74 -4.80 -1.88 -16.36
C LEU A 74 -4.08 -2.85 -17.30
N LEU A 75 -2.85 -2.50 -17.66
CA LEU A 75 -1.96 -3.29 -18.53
C LEU A 75 -1.05 -4.22 -17.73
N ALA A 76 -0.55 -3.75 -16.58
CA ALA A 76 0.27 -4.54 -15.69
C ALA A 76 0.19 -4.01 -14.25
N GLN A 77 0.46 -4.90 -13.30
CA GLN A 77 0.59 -4.57 -11.89
C GLN A 77 1.84 -5.26 -11.34
N PHE A 78 2.62 -4.53 -10.55
CA PHE A 78 3.76 -5.06 -9.83
C PHE A 78 3.64 -4.64 -8.37
N ALA A 79 3.82 -5.58 -7.46
CA ALA A 79 3.84 -5.27 -6.03
C ALA A 79 4.77 -6.24 -5.32
N ASP A 80 5.51 -5.73 -4.35
CA ASP A 80 6.33 -6.54 -3.46
C ASP A 80 6.53 -5.85 -2.11
N THR A 81 6.98 -6.61 -1.12
CA THR A 81 7.36 -6.13 0.20
C THR A 81 8.69 -6.75 0.60
N LEU A 82 9.65 -5.89 0.89
CA LEU A 82 11.02 -6.22 1.24
C LEU A 82 11.26 -5.80 2.69
N GLU A 83 11.69 -6.75 3.50
CA GLU A 83 12.03 -6.53 4.91
C GLU A 83 13.47 -6.97 5.18
N TYR A 84 14.20 -6.17 5.95
CA TYR A 84 15.59 -6.41 6.27
C TYR A 84 15.84 -6.32 7.77
N PRO A 85 16.73 -7.16 8.33
CA PRO A 85 17.07 -7.11 9.75
C PRO A 85 17.88 -5.87 10.17
N ALA A 86 18.31 -5.06 9.19
CA ALA A 86 19.01 -3.80 9.40
C ALA A 86 18.83 -2.93 8.14
N LYS A 87 18.95 -1.61 8.31
CA LYS A 87 18.80 -0.61 7.24
C LYS A 87 19.69 -0.91 6.03
N LYS A 88 19.08 -0.85 4.84
CA LYS A 88 19.75 -1.02 3.56
C LYS A 88 19.27 -0.01 2.53
N ASP A 89 20.11 0.17 1.52
CA ASP A 89 19.70 0.84 0.29
C ASP A 89 19.07 -0.21 -0.64
N VAL A 90 17.89 0.11 -1.15
CA VAL A 90 17.07 -0.77 -1.97
C VAL A 90 16.95 -0.15 -3.37
N SER A 91 17.04 -1.00 -4.39
CA SER A 91 16.77 -0.65 -5.78
C SER A 91 15.86 -1.72 -6.38
N VAL A 92 14.75 -1.30 -6.97
CA VAL A 92 13.78 -2.19 -7.62
C VAL A 92 13.61 -1.79 -9.08
N ASP A 93 13.71 -2.79 -9.94
CA ASP A 93 13.56 -2.65 -11.38
C ASP A 93 12.13 -3.01 -11.80
N LEU A 94 11.40 -2.06 -12.38
CA LEU A 94 10.06 -2.27 -12.92
C LEU A 94 10.09 -2.14 -14.44
N ARG A 95 9.82 -3.25 -15.14
CA ARG A 95 9.83 -3.28 -16.61
C ARG A 95 8.47 -3.68 -17.16
N TYR A 96 7.95 -2.87 -18.07
CA TYR A 96 6.80 -3.23 -18.89
C TYR A 96 7.19 -3.23 -20.38
N PRO A 97 6.82 -4.26 -21.16
CA PRO A 97 6.34 -5.57 -20.69
C PRO A 97 7.43 -6.29 -19.88
N GLU A 98 7.02 -7.14 -18.95
CA GLU A 98 7.96 -7.86 -18.08
C GLU A 98 8.85 -8.84 -18.86
N LYS A 99 8.28 -9.48 -19.89
CA LYS A 99 8.99 -10.45 -20.72
C LYS A 99 9.58 -9.79 -21.95
N ASP A 100 10.89 -9.99 -22.14
CA ASP A 100 11.58 -9.58 -23.35
C ASP A 100 10.96 -10.22 -24.61
N GLY A 101 10.95 -9.49 -25.71
CA GLY A 101 10.40 -9.95 -26.99
C GLY A 101 8.86 -9.87 -27.11
N ILE A 102 8.15 -9.49 -26.05
CA ILE A 102 6.72 -9.18 -26.11
C ILE A 102 6.52 -7.70 -26.45
N THR A 103 5.63 -7.42 -27.39
CA THR A 103 5.17 -6.06 -27.65
C THR A 103 4.01 -5.72 -26.71
N GLY A 104 4.22 -4.73 -25.85
CA GLY A 104 3.18 -4.22 -24.95
C GLY A 104 2.14 -3.37 -25.66
N ASP A 105 1.10 -3.00 -24.92
CA ASP A 105 0.15 -1.95 -25.30
C ASP A 105 0.71 -0.56 -25.00
N ILE A 106 0.04 0.48 -25.49
CA ILE A 106 0.54 1.85 -25.36
C ILE A 106 0.25 2.34 -23.94
N LEU A 107 1.31 2.68 -23.22
CA LEU A 107 1.24 3.28 -21.88
C LEU A 107 0.73 4.72 -21.95
N THR A 108 -0.21 5.07 -21.07
CA THR A 108 -0.79 6.42 -20.98
C THR A 108 -0.65 7.01 -19.59
N TYR A 109 -0.70 6.15 -18.56
CA TYR A 109 -0.63 6.55 -17.17
C TYR A 109 0.02 5.45 -16.31
N ILE A 110 0.85 5.85 -15.37
CA ILE A 110 1.48 4.97 -14.38
C ILE A 110 1.32 5.61 -13.02
N GLU A 111 0.95 4.82 -12.03
CA GLU A 111 1.04 5.21 -10.63
C GLU A 111 1.78 4.17 -9.81
N ILE A 112 2.61 4.65 -8.90
CA ILE A 112 3.43 3.82 -8.02
C ILE A 112 3.29 4.39 -6.62
N GLU A 113 2.79 3.59 -5.70
CA GLU A 113 2.80 3.90 -4.28
C GLU A 113 3.92 3.13 -3.60
N THR A 114 4.72 3.79 -2.78
CA THR A 114 5.79 3.18 -1.99
C THR A 114 5.55 3.44 -0.51
N LEU A 115 5.87 2.46 0.32
CA LEU A 115 5.90 2.57 1.78
C LEU A 115 7.32 2.26 2.28
N GLN A 116 7.90 3.15 3.08
CA GLN A 116 9.27 3.03 3.59
C GLN A 116 9.48 3.77 4.92
N ASP A 117 10.60 3.56 5.59
CA ASP A 117 10.83 4.09 6.94
C ASP A 117 11.14 5.61 6.97
N ASN A 118 11.58 6.18 5.84
CA ASN A 118 11.99 7.58 5.71
C ASN A 118 11.64 8.15 4.32
N GLU A 119 12.01 9.41 4.04
CA GLU A 119 11.68 10.08 2.77
C GLU A 119 12.81 9.99 1.72
N ASP A 120 13.95 9.40 2.07
CA ASP A 120 15.11 9.29 1.19
C ASP A 120 14.92 8.17 0.17
N GLY A 121 14.73 8.55 -1.08
CA GLY A 121 14.43 7.65 -2.18
C GLY A 121 13.85 8.41 -3.36
N ASN A 122 13.73 7.74 -4.51
CA ASN A 122 13.12 8.35 -5.69
C ASN A 122 12.70 7.30 -6.72
N ALA A 123 11.94 7.72 -7.73
CA ALA A 123 11.58 6.89 -8.88
C ALA A 123 12.06 7.55 -10.18
N TYR A 124 12.65 6.76 -11.09
CA TYR A 124 13.21 7.26 -12.34
C TYR A 124 12.75 6.41 -13.52
N VAL A 125 12.33 7.06 -14.61
CA VAL A 125 12.19 6.40 -15.91
C VAL A 125 13.57 6.36 -16.56
N VAL A 126 14.10 5.16 -16.80
CA VAL A 126 15.44 4.97 -17.40
C VAL A 126 15.38 4.66 -18.89
N SER A 127 14.27 4.12 -19.39
CA SER A 127 14.00 3.96 -20.82
C SER A 127 12.51 3.82 -21.12
N GLY A 128 12.10 4.09 -22.35
CA GLY A 128 10.70 4.05 -22.77
C GLY A 128 9.89 5.25 -22.25
N GLY A 129 8.59 5.07 -22.02
CA GLY A 129 7.75 6.11 -21.43
C GLY A 129 6.27 6.07 -21.83
N ILE A 130 5.56 7.13 -21.46
CA ILE A 130 4.18 7.36 -21.90
C ILE A 130 4.13 7.57 -23.42
N GLY A 131 3.10 7.05 -24.06
CA GLY A 131 2.94 6.99 -25.51
C GLY A 131 3.76 5.87 -26.17
N GLN A 132 4.54 5.12 -25.40
CA GLN A 132 5.34 4.00 -25.90
C GLN A 132 4.78 2.67 -25.40
N ARG A 133 5.25 1.58 -26.00
CA ARG A 133 4.83 0.21 -25.69
C ARG A 133 5.72 -0.50 -24.67
N SER A 134 6.75 0.20 -24.19
CA SER A 134 7.65 -0.27 -23.15
C SER A 134 8.12 0.87 -22.26
N ILE A 135 8.50 0.52 -21.04
CA ILE A 135 9.13 1.40 -20.08
C ILE A 135 9.97 0.58 -19.10
N PHE A 136 11.05 1.18 -18.62
CA PHE A 136 11.84 0.68 -17.52
C PHE A 136 11.95 1.79 -16.48
N ILE A 137 11.51 1.49 -15.25
CA ILE A 137 11.56 2.36 -14.09
C ILE A 137 12.48 1.75 -13.04
N ILE A 138 13.28 2.58 -12.38
CA ILE A 138 14.03 2.22 -11.17
C ILE A 138 13.39 2.95 -9.99
N LEU A 139 13.04 2.19 -8.95
CA LEU A 139 12.68 2.72 -7.64
C LEU A 139 13.88 2.59 -6.70
N GLU A 140 14.19 3.65 -5.97
CA GLU A 140 15.23 3.66 -4.93
C GLU A 140 14.65 4.05 -3.58
N ALA A 141 15.12 3.38 -2.54
CA ALA A 141 14.95 3.79 -1.15
C ALA A 141 16.30 3.69 -0.42
N LYS A 142 16.61 4.63 0.47
CA LYS A 142 17.89 4.64 1.19
C LYS A 142 17.66 4.38 2.68
N GLN A 143 18.58 3.64 3.30
CA GLN A 143 18.61 3.42 4.75
C GLN A 143 17.25 2.97 5.35
N THR A 144 16.60 2.00 4.71
CA THR A 144 15.29 1.47 5.14
C THR A 144 15.37 -0.01 5.52
N GLU A 145 14.63 -0.41 6.55
CA GLU A 145 14.40 -1.80 6.95
C GLU A 145 13.18 -2.37 6.26
N HIS A 146 12.17 -1.53 5.99
CA HIS A 146 10.95 -1.92 5.27
C HIS A 146 10.84 -1.12 3.97
N PHE A 147 10.61 -1.82 2.86
CA PHE A 147 10.28 -1.18 1.58
C PHE A 147 9.21 -2.01 0.89
N SER A 148 8.05 -1.42 0.65
CA SER A 148 7.03 -2.04 -0.22
C SER A 148 6.62 -1.08 -1.31
N TYR A 149 6.19 -1.63 -2.44
CA TYR A 149 5.62 -0.85 -3.53
C TYR A 149 4.40 -1.53 -4.13
N ASN A 150 3.52 -0.73 -4.72
CA ASN A 150 2.42 -1.17 -5.56
C ASN A 150 2.34 -0.26 -6.78
N ALA A 151 2.65 -0.81 -7.94
CA ALA A 151 2.75 -0.12 -9.21
C ALA A 151 1.67 -0.59 -10.18
N HIS A 152 0.92 0.35 -10.75
CA HIS A 152 -0.12 0.09 -11.72
C HIS A 152 0.22 0.81 -13.03
N PHE A 153 0.20 0.07 -14.13
CA PHE A 153 0.50 0.55 -15.47
C PHE A 153 -0.80 0.52 -16.26
N TYR A 154 -1.19 1.67 -16.81
CA TYR A 154 -2.43 1.85 -17.55
C TYR A 154 -2.15 2.27 -18.99
N GLY A 155 -3.08 1.93 -19.87
CA GLY A 155 -2.93 2.23 -21.28
C GLY A 155 -4.07 1.75 -22.15
N VAL A 156 -3.85 1.91 -23.45
CA VAL A 156 -4.81 1.56 -24.49
C VAL A 156 -4.23 0.49 -25.41
N LYS A 157 -5.11 -0.44 -25.77
CA LYS A 157 -4.78 -1.52 -26.69
C LYS A 157 -4.84 -0.95 -28.09
N LYS A 158 -3.72 -1.00 -28.81
CA LYS A 158 -3.69 -0.56 -30.21
C LYS A 158 -3.56 -1.79 -31.10
N ASN A 159 -4.68 -2.11 -31.75
CA ASN A 159 -4.82 -3.10 -32.82
C ASN A 159 -3.83 -2.84 -33.96
#